data_AF-A0A3D4Z1M8-F1
#
_entry.id   AF-A0A3D4Z1M8-F1
#
_cell.length_a   1.000
_cell.length_b   1.000
_cell.length_c   1.000
_cell.angle_alpha   90.00
_cell.angle_beta   90.00
_cell.angle_gamma   90.00
#
_symmetry.space_group_name_H-M   'P 1'
#
loop_
_entity.id
_entity.type
_entity.pdbx_description
1 polymer ?
#
loop_
_entity_poly.entity_id
_entity_poly.type
_entity_poly.pdbx_seq_one_letter_code
_entity_poly.pdbx_strand_id
1 'polypeptide(L)' 'QVHDELVFEAENSEVQDLRTLVKMKMERSLDLRVPLQVEIGTGANWAEAH' A
#
# COMPACT_ATOMS: atom_id res chain seq x y z
N GLN A 1 4.15 -4.82 -9.72
CA GLN A 1 4.99 -5.14 -8.55
C GLN A 1 6.42 -4.95 -8.96
N VAL A 2 7.17 -4.17 -8.19
CA VAL A 2 8.58 -3.89 -8.41
C VAL A 2 9.24 -4.05 -7.05
N HIS A 3 10.15 -5.03 -6.92
CA HIS A 3 10.78 -5.37 -5.64
C HIS A 3 9.76 -5.68 -4.51
N ASP A 4 9.70 -4.86 -3.47
CA ASP A 4 8.79 -4.96 -2.32
C ASP A 4 7.57 -4.03 -2.44
N GLU A 5 7.41 -3.34 -3.57
CA GLU A 5 6.34 -2.37 -3.80
C GLU A 5 5.19 -2.91 -4.67
N LEU A 6 3.97 -2.55 -4.26
CA LEU A 6 2.75 -2.70 -5.04
C LEU A 6 2.20 -1.32 -5.40
N VAL A 7 1.95 -1.08 -6.69
CA VAL A 7 1.37 0.17 -7.20
C VAL A 7 -0.09 -0.08 -7.54
N PHE A 8 -0.96 0.82 -7.09
CA PHE A 8 -2.40 0.77 -7.32
C PHE A 8 -2.86 2.08 -7.95
N GLU A 9 -3.84 2.00 -8.84
CA GLU A 9 -4.61 3.14 -9.32
C GLU A 9 -5.99 3.10 -8.65
N ALA A 10 -6.49 4.25 -8.22
CA ALA A 10 -7.78 4.37 -7.55
C ALA A 10 -8.41 5.73 -7.87
N GLU A 11 -9.75 5.77 -7.86
CA GLU A 11 -10.47 7.03 -7.87
C GLU A 11 -10.17 7.81 -6.59
N ASN A 12 -10.12 9.15 -6.68
CA ASN A 12 -9.78 10.01 -5.53
C ASN A 12 -10.69 9.79 -4.32
N SER A 13 -11.96 9.44 -4.54
CA SER A 13 -12.93 9.14 -3.50
C SER A 13 -12.65 7.82 -2.77
N GLU A 14 -11.90 6.90 -3.38
CA GLU A 14 -11.66 5.54 -2.87
C GLU A 14 -10.26 5.37 -2.26
N VAL A 15 -9.36 6.35 -2.43
CA VAL A 15 -7.96 6.30 -1.97
C VAL A 15 -7.85 5.92 -0.49
N GLN A 16 -8.70 6.50 0.36
CA GLN A 16 -8.61 6.28 1.81
C GLN A 16 -9.07 4.86 2.22
N ASP A 17 -10.12 4.36 1.57
CA ASP A 17 -10.63 3.01 1.80
C ASP A 17 -9.64 1.96 1.29
N LEU A 18 -9.10 2.18 0.09
CA LEU A 18 -8.08 1.33 -0.50
C LEU A 18 -6.80 1.31 0.36
N ARG A 19 -6.33 2.48 0.82
CA ARG A 19 -5.17 2.60 1.72
C ARG A 19 -5.34 1.74 2.98
N THR A 20 -6.51 1.82 3.60
CA THR A 20 -6.82 1.08 4.82
C THR A 20 -6.86 -0.42 4.57
N LEU A 21 -7.52 -0.84 3.49
CA LEU A 21 -7.62 -2.24 3.09
C LEU A 21 -6.26 -2.84 2.78
N VAL A 22 -5.47 -2.18 1.94
CA VAL A 22 -4.15 -2.65 1.48
C VAL A 22 -3.19 -2.77 2.66
N LYS A 23 -3.06 -1.73 3.50
CA LYS A 23 -2.18 -1.79 4.67
C LYS A 23 -2.53 -2.98 5.56
N MET A 24 -3.81 -3.14 5.88
CA MET A 24 -4.28 -4.23 6.74
C MET A 24 -4.00 -5.61 6.14
N LYS A 25 -4.23 -5.79 4.84
CA LYS A 25 -4.01 -7.07 4.17
C LYS A 25 -2.54 -7.40 4.03
N MET A 26 -1.69 -6.42 3.73
CA MET A 26 -0.27 -6.64 3.52
C MET A 26 0.47 -6.89 4.84
N GLU A 27 0.22 -6.10 5.90
CA GLU A 27 0.87 -6.28 7.22
C GLU A 27 0.47 -7.61 7.90
N ARG A 28 -0.67 -8.21 7.51
CA ARG A 28 -1.20 -9.48 8.06
C ARG A 28 -1.12 -10.65 7.09
N SER A 29 -0.43 -10.48 5.96
CA SER A 29 -0.37 -11.49 4.91
C SER A 29 0.38 -12.76 5.34
N LEU A 30 1.31 -12.62 6.29
CA LEU A 30 2.15 -13.69 6.81
C LEU A 30 2.33 -13.56 8.32
N ASP A 31 2.38 -14.70 9.02
CA ASP A 31 2.74 -14.75 10.44
C ASP A 31 4.26 -14.88 10.57
N LEU A 32 4.92 -13.76 10.81
CA LEU A 32 6.37 -13.67 10.93
C LEU A 32 6.75 -13.31 12.36
N ARG A 33 7.89 -13.84 12.83
CA ARG A 33 8.45 -13.48 14.15
C ARG A 33 8.78 -11.99 14.28
N VAL A 34 9.02 -11.32 13.16
CA VAL A 34 9.18 -9.86 13.06
C VAL A 34 8.01 -9.34 12.23
N PRO A 35 7.23 -8.36 12.72
CA PRO A 35 6.04 -7.90 12.02
C PRO A 35 6.39 -7.22 10.69
N LEU A 36 5.58 -7.46 9.67
CA LEU A 36 5.65 -6.71 8.42
C LEU A 36 5.07 -5.32 8.63
N GLN A 37 5.81 -4.30 8.20
CA GLN A 37 5.38 -2.91 8.19
C GLN A 37 5.17 -2.48 6.75
N VAL A 38 4.06 -1.79 6.49
CA VAL A 38 3.72 -1.31 5.15
C VAL A 38 3.61 0.21 5.16
N GLU A 39 4.39 0.85 4.32
CA GLU A 39 4.28 2.28 4.02
C GLU A 39 3.46 2.48 2.75
N ILE A 40 2.69 3.57 2.72
CA ILE A 40 1.83 3.91 1.59
C ILE A 40 1.99 5.40 1.31
N GLY A 41 2.43 5.72 0.10
CA GLY A 41 2.36 7.05 -0.49
C GLY A 41 1.28 7.11 -1.57
N THR A 42 0.85 8.33 -1.90
CA THR A 42 -0.21 8.61 -2.89
C THR A 42 0.16 9.88 -3.63
N GLY A 43 0.01 9.90 -4.95
CA GLY A 43 0.36 11.05 -5.78
C GLY A 43 -0.31 10.97 -7.15
N ALA A 44 -0.27 12.06 -7.92
CA ALA A 44 -0.86 12.08 -9.26
C ALA A 44 -0.03 11.31 -10.29
N ASN A 45 1.21 10.98 -9.93
CA ASN A 45 2.10 10.11 -10.68
C ASN A 45 2.95 9.29 -9.69
N TRP A 46 3.68 8.32 -10.22
CA TRP A 46 4.49 7.42 -9.40
C TRP A 46 5.57 8.16 -8.59
N ALA A 47 6.21 9.20 -9.15
CA ALA A 47 7.26 9.93 -8.45
C ALA A 47 6.75 10.72 -7.24
N GLU A 48 5.48 11.13 -7.25
CA GLU A 48 4.82 11.76 -6.10
C GLU A 48 4.27 10.75 -5.07
N ALA A 49 4.01 9.52 -5.50
CA ALA A 49 3.45 8.46 -4.67
C ALA A 49 4.52 7.64 -3.92
N HIS A 50 5.79 7.73 -4.35
CA HIS A 50 6.95 7.13 -3.70
C HIS A 50 7.49 8.09 -2.62
#